data_AF-A0A2A3Y1V1-F1
#
_entry.id   AF-A0A2A3Y1V1-F1
#
_cell.length_a   1.000
_cell.length_b   1.000
_cell.length_c   1.000
_cell.angle_alpha   90.00
_cell.angle_beta   90.00
_cell.angle_gamma   90.00
#
_symmetry.space_group_name_H-M   'P 1'
#
loop_
_entity.id
_entity.type
_entity.pdbx_description
1 polymer ?
#
loop_
_entity_poly.entity_id
_entity_poly.type
_entity_poly.pdbx_seq_one_letter_code
_entity_poly.pdbx_strand_id
1 'polypeptide(L)'
;MRIKVLISGLLAAVLLAGAASLSSLNFAMAAVAVVLQLVFAYTWPRMTRSETPWTISIILAIAALASTAATLFMPGATQTSHSVEVIAAGVLMIFITQVMRGSTADGRLAGVVSGITGLAIVAQGSGWAAMGLGEGALGITAFTLIALVGAGAIAITRLPDRITFVLAPLIGGALGAAASALTFGPTWYQALAIGVLAGLLVGSLRALALSTRSIRTLSGVLALASGILILAGAMSWYVMALLS
;
A
#
# COMPACT_ATOMS: atom_id res chain seq x y z
N MET A 1 -1.40 7.17 19.68
CA MET A 1 -0.58 6.87 18.47
C MET A 1 -1.22 5.76 17.64
N ARG A 2 -1.44 4.55 18.20
CA ARG A 2 -2.16 3.44 17.56
C ARG A 2 -3.54 3.83 16.99
N ILE A 3 -4.30 4.62 17.75
CA ILE A 3 -5.63 5.11 17.35
C ILE A 3 -5.57 6.10 16.18
N LYS A 4 -4.54 6.97 16.08
CA LYS A 4 -4.44 7.96 14.99
C LYS A 4 -4.15 7.31 13.64
N VAL A 5 -3.25 6.32 13.62
CA VAL A 5 -2.96 5.49 12.43
C VAL A 5 -4.21 4.77 11.96
N LEU A 6 -5.00 4.28 12.91
CA LEU A 6 -6.21 3.55 12.61
C LEU A 6 -7.33 4.45 12.09
N ILE A 7 -7.49 5.65 12.65
CA ILE A 7 -8.45 6.63 12.13
C ILE A 7 -8.06 7.09 10.72
N SER A 8 -6.79 7.41 10.47
CA SER A 8 -6.35 7.78 9.11
C SER A 8 -6.50 6.64 8.11
N GLY A 9 -6.20 5.41 8.54
CA GLY A 9 -6.38 4.21 7.73
C GLY A 9 -7.86 3.92 7.45
N LEU A 10 -8.74 4.06 8.45
CA LEU A 10 -10.18 3.91 8.31
C LEU A 10 -10.78 4.95 7.39
N LEU A 11 -10.39 6.23 7.50
CA LEU A 11 -10.86 7.28 6.60
C LEU A 11 -10.48 6.97 5.14
N ALA A 12 -9.23 6.58 4.91
CA ALA A 12 -8.78 6.19 3.58
C ALA A 12 -9.46 4.90 3.08
N ALA A 13 -9.74 3.94 3.97
CA ALA A 13 -10.54 2.76 3.67
C ALA A 13 -11.98 3.12 3.27
N VAL A 14 -12.61 4.05 3.97
CA VAL A 14 -13.96 4.55 3.64
C VAL A 14 -13.96 5.25 2.28
N LEU A 15 -12.93 6.04 1.98
CA LEU A 15 -12.78 6.66 0.66
C LEU A 15 -12.60 5.62 -0.45
N LEU A 16 -11.82 4.56 -0.22
CA LEU A 16 -11.64 3.46 -1.18
C LEU A 16 -12.94 2.67 -1.37
N ALA A 17 -13.66 2.36 -0.29
CA ALA A 17 -14.96 1.68 -0.37
C ALA A 17 -16.01 2.54 -1.10
N GLY A 18 -16.04 3.84 -0.82
CA GLY A 18 -16.88 4.80 -1.53
C GLY A 18 -16.54 4.87 -3.02
N ALA A 19 -15.26 4.94 -3.37
CA ALA A 19 -14.80 4.93 -4.76
C ALA A 19 -15.15 3.62 -5.49
N ALA A 20 -15.04 2.47 -4.81
CA ALA A 20 -15.41 1.17 -5.37
C ALA A 20 -16.94 1.02 -5.54
N SER A 21 -17.74 1.72 -4.72
CA SER A 21 -19.21 1.75 -4.85
C SER A 21 -19.71 2.58 -6.03
N LEU A 22 -18.89 3.53 -6.49
CA LEU A 22 -19.17 4.40 -7.64
C LEU A 22 -18.79 3.72 -8.96
N SER A 23 -19.11 2.43 -9.13
CA SER A 23 -18.69 1.59 -10.26
C SER A 23 -19.07 2.14 -11.66
N SER A 24 -19.87 3.20 -11.73
CA SER A 24 -20.13 3.98 -12.94
C SER A 24 -18.96 4.88 -13.38
N LEU A 25 -17.99 5.14 -12.51
CA LEU A 25 -16.80 5.94 -12.76
C LEU A 25 -15.54 5.09 -12.61
N ASN A 26 -15.12 4.43 -13.70
CA ASN A 26 -13.88 3.62 -13.77
C ASN A 26 -12.63 4.37 -13.24
N PHE A 27 -12.64 5.70 -13.22
CA PHE A 27 -11.55 6.54 -12.75
C PHE A 27 -11.56 6.87 -11.25
N ALA A 28 -12.65 6.61 -10.52
CA ALA A 28 -12.78 6.99 -9.11
C ALA A 28 -11.75 6.28 -8.22
N MET A 29 -11.56 4.97 -8.41
CA MET A 29 -10.56 4.21 -7.67
C MET A 29 -9.13 4.66 -8.00
N ALA A 30 -8.86 4.97 -9.27
CA ALA A 30 -7.56 5.49 -9.67
C ALA A 30 -7.26 6.86 -9.04
N ALA A 31 -8.26 7.75 -8.97
CA ALA A 31 -8.11 9.04 -8.31
C ALA A 31 -7.77 8.89 -6.81
N VAL A 32 -8.49 8.02 -6.10
CA VAL A 32 -8.19 7.76 -4.68
C VAL A 32 -6.81 7.10 -4.52
N ALA A 33 -6.45 6.16 -5.40
CA ALA A 33 -5.13 5.53 -5.40
C ALA A 33 -4.01 6.57 -5.56
N VAL A 34 -4.14 7.49 -6.53
CA VAL A 34 -3.18 8.59 -6.73
C VAL A 34 -3.08 9.48 -5.50
N VAL A 35 -4.20 9.86 -4.88
CA VAL A 35 -4.17 10.68 -3.65
C VAL A 35 -3.40 9.95 -2.54
N LEU A 36 -3.66 8.65 -2.32
CA LEU A 36 -2.93 7.86 -1.33
C LEU A 36 -1.43 7.75 -1.65
N GLN A 37 -1.10 7.52 -2.92
CA GLN A 37 0.28 7.45 -3.40
C GLN A 37 1.02 8.79 -3.24
N LEU A 38 0.38 9.93 -3.51
CA LEU A 38 0.97 11.26 -3.34
C LEU A 38 1.16 11.60 -1.85
N VAL A 39 0.20 11.24 -1.00
CA VAL A 39 0.35 11.35 0.46
C VAL A 39 1.53 10.50 0.93
N PHE A 40 1.66 9.27 0.44
CA PHE A 40 2.79 8.40 0.73
C PHE A 40 4.11 9.00 0.23
N ALA A 41 4.18 9.43 -1.03
CA ALA A 41 5.36 10.04 -1.65
C ALA A 41 5.87 11.25 -0.85
N TYR A 42 4.96 12.07 -0.33
CA TYR A 42 5.29 13.21 0.51
C TYR A 42 5.75 12.79 1.92
N THR A 43 5.09 11.83 2.53
CA THR A 43 5.30 11.50 3.95
C THR A 43 6.44 10.52 4.19
N TRP A 44 6.71 9.61 3.24
CA TRP A 44 7.72 8.56 3.34
C TRP A 44 9.15 9.09 3.53
N PRO A 45 9.69 10.01 2.70
CA PRO A 45 11.06 10.50 2.86
C PRO A 45 11.27 11.27 4.17
N ARG A 46 10.21 11.90 4.68
CA ARG A 46 10.20 12.58 5.98
C ARG A 46 10.17 11.59 7.14
N MET A 47 9.48 10.46 6.98
CA MET A 47 9.46 9.39 7.97
C MET A 47 10.83 8.72 8.09
N THR A 48 11.48 8.43 6.96
CA THR A 48 12.81 7.79 6.92
C THR A 48 13.95 8.76 7.22
N ARG A 49 13.65 10.05 7.46
CA ARG A 49 14.62 11.12 7.76
C ARG A 49 15.71 11.21 6.68
N SER A 50 15.32 11.08 5.42
CA SER A 50 16.23 11.29 4.30
C SER A 50 16.78 12.71 4.32
N GLU A 51 18.05 12.86 3.99
CA GLU A 51 18.75 14.17 3.94
C GLU A 51 18.11 15.13 2.92
N THR A 52 17.52 14.60 1.85
CA THR A 52 16.75 15.38 0.87
C THR A 52 15.36 14.80 0.69
N PRO A 53 14.42 15.15 1.59
CA PRO A 53 13.07 14.62 1.53
C PRO A 53 12.34 15.09 0.26
N TRP A 54 12.63 16.30 -0.25
CA TRP A 54 11.96 16.87 -1.42
C TRP A 54 12.29 16.15 -2.72
N THR A 55 13.57 15.93 -3.02
CA THR A 55 13.98 15.28 -4.27
C THR A 55 13.41 13.87 -4.37
N ILE A 56 13.48 13.10 -3.28
CA ILE A 56 12.88 11.76 -3.24
C ILE A 56 11.35 11.85 -3.35
N SER A 57 10.70 12.80 -2.68
CA SER A 57 9.24 12.98 -2.79
C SER A 57 8.80 13.24 -4.23
N ILE A 58 9.54 14.06 -4.98
CA ILE A 58 9.25 14.37 -6.39
C ILE A 58 9.38 13.11 -7.25
N ILE A 59 10.47 12.36 -7.10
CA ILE A 59 10.67 11.11 -7.85
C ILE A 59 9.54 10.12 -7.56
N LEU A 60 9.15 9.96 -6.29
CA LEU A 60 8.05 9.09 -5.88
C LEU A 60 6.70 9.58 -6.43
N ALA A 61 6.46 10.89 -6.46
CA ALA A 61 5.24 11.46 -7.01
C ALA A 61 5.14 11.25 -8.53
N ILE A 62 6.24 11.42 -9.26
CA ILE A 62 6.29 11.13 -10.69
C ILE A 62 6.03 9.65 -10.94
N ALA A 63 6.66 8.76 -10.17
CA ALA A 63 6.45 7.32 -10.28
C ALA A 63 5.02 6.90 -9.96
N ALA A 64 4.39 7.51 -8.95
CA ALA A 64 2.98 7.31 -8.61
C ALA A 64 2.06 7.63 -9.79
N LEU A 65 2.24 8.82 -10.37
CA LEU A 65 1.45 9.27 -11.51
C LEU A 65 1.72 8.41 -12.75
N ALA A 66 2.98 8.09 -13.03
CA ALA A 66 3.38 7.27 -14.17
C ALA A 66 2.82 5.84 -14.07
N SER A 67 2.94 5.19 -12.92
CA SER A 67 2.42 3.82 -12.71
C SER A 67 0.90 3.76 -12.82
N THR A 68 0.20 4.73 -12.24
CA THR A 68 -1.26 4.79 -12.33
C THR A 68 -1.72 5.16 -13.74
N ALA A 69 -1.06 6.10 -14.42
CA ALA A 69 -1.37 6.43 -15.81
C ALA A 69 -1.10 5.26 -16.76
N ALA A 70 0.02 4.55 -16.59
CA ALA A 70 0.32 3.36 -17.38
C ALA A 70 -0.76 2.28 -17.19
N THR A 71 -1.23 2.08 -15.96
CA THR A 71 -2.33 1.15 -15.65
C THR A 71 -3.65 1.54 -16.33
N LEU A 72 -3.92 2.84 -16.51
CA LEU A 72 -5.18 3.31 -17.09
C LEU A 72 -5.17 3.39 -18.61
N PHE A 73 -4.03 3.74 -19.20
CA PHE A 73 -3.97 4.16 -20.61
C PHE A 73 -3.10 3.26 -21.50
N MET A 74 -2.26 2.40 -20.92
CA MET A 74 -1.39 1.52 -21.70
C MET A 74 -1.93 0.08 -21.73
N PRO A 75 -2.21 -0.48 -22.91
CA PRO A 75 -2.52 -1.90 -23.04
C PRO A 75 -1.26 -2.72 -22.72
N GLY A 76 -1.31 -3.49 -21.63
CA GLY A 76 -0.25 -4.41 -21.24
C GLY A 76 -0.74 -5.86 -21.24
N ALA A 77 0.20 -6.81 -21.14
CA ALA A 77 -0.15 -8.23 -20.93
C ALA A 77 -0.96 -8.44 -19.65
N THR A 78 -0.70 -7.60 -18.64
CA THR A 78 -1.54 -7.44 -17.45
C THR A 78 -1.66 -5.96 -17.11
N GLN A 79 -2.74 -5.57 -16.42
CA GLN A 79 -3.02 -4.17 -16.06
C GLN A 79 -1.89 -3.51 -15.23
N THR A 80 -1.09 -4.29 -14.50
CA THR A 80 0.02 -3.78 -13.69
C THR A 80 1.40 -4.04 -14.29
N SER A 81 1.50 -4.63 -15.50
CA SER A 81 2.78 -5.01 -16.12
C SER A 81 3.77 -3.84 -16.24
N HIS A 82 3.28 -2.65 -16.59
CA HIS A 82 4.08 -1.44 -16.74
C HIS A 82 4.58 -0.84 -15.40
N SER A 83 4.09 -1.33 -14.25
CA SER A 83 4.61 -0.89 -12.94
C SER A 83 6.10 -1.23 -12.78
N VAL A 84 6.56 -2.34 -13.36
CA VAL A 84 7.96 -2.78 -13.32
C VAL A 84 8.86 -1.81 -14.09
N GLU A 85 8.39 -1.32 -15.24
CA GLU A 85 9.11 -0.32 -16.06
C GLU A 85 9.26 0.99 -15.29
N VAL A 86 8.20 1.44 -14.62
CA VAL A 86 8.23 2.63 -13.77
C VAL A 86 9.18 2.46 -12.59
N ILE A 87 9.22 1.29 -11.96
CA ILE A 87 10.20 0.98 -10.91
C ILE A 87 11.61 1.03 -11.48
N ALA A 88 11.88 0.40 -12.63
CA ALA A 88 13.21 0.41 -13.25
C ALA A 88 13.69 1.84 -13.55
N ALA A 89 12.84 2.66 -14.16
CA ALA A 89 13.14 4.07 -14.44
C ALA A 89 13.34 4.89 -13.15
N GLY A 90 12.49 4.68 -12.14
CA GLY A 90 12.61 5.39 -10.86
C GLY A 90 13.86 4.99 -10.07
N VAL A 91 14.29 3.72 -10.13
CA VAL A 91 15.53 3.25 -9.51
C VAL A 91 16.73 3.98 -10.12
N LEU A 92 16.78 4.10 -11.45
CA LEU A 92 17.82 4.85 -12.15
C LEU A 92 17.86 6.32 -11.69
N MET A 93 16.70 6.97 -11.62
CA MET A 93 16.58 8.37 -11.16
C MET A 93 17.07 8.55 -9.71
N ILE A 94 16.76 7.60 -8.83
CA ILE A 94 17.26 7.61 -7.44
C ILE A 94 18.78 7.48 -7.45
N PHE A 95 19.35 6.53 -8.19
CA PHE A 95 20.81 6.38 -8.26
C PHE A 95 21.50 7.62 -8.81
N ILE A 96 21.02 8.19 -9.92
CA ILE A 96 21.57 9.42 -10.51
C ILE A 96 21.55 10.54 -9.47
N THR A 97 20.43 10.70 -8.77
CA THR A 97 20.29 11.72 -7.72
C THR A 97 21.29 11.53 -6.59
N GLN A 98 21.50 10.29 -6.13
CA GLN A 98 22.45 10.01 -5.04
C GLN A 98 23.92 10.14 -5.49
N VAL A 99 24.24 9.83 -6.75
CA VAL A 99 25.58 10.00 -7.33
C VAL A 99 25.93 11.49 -7.46
N MET A 100 25.02 12.30 -8.02
CA MET A 100 25.25 13.74 -8.22
C MET A 100 25.40 14.52 -6.92
N ARG A 101 24.85 14.03 -5.81
CA ARG A 101 24.84 14.75 -4.52
C ARG A 101 26.15 14.68 -3.74
N GLY A 102 27.10 13.83 -4.15
CA GLY A 102 28.41 13.76 -3.49
C GLY A 102 28.35 13.45 -1.99
N SER A 103 27.28 12.85 -1.46
CA SER A 103 27.13 12.59 -0.02
C SER A 103 28.16 11.58 0.50
N THR A 104 28.32 11.43 1.80
CA THR A 104 29.14 10.36 2.37
C THR A 104 28.59 8.98 1.98
N ALA A 105 29.45 7.95 1.90
CA ALA A 105 29.06 6.62 1.43
C ALA A 105 27.86 6.04 2.20
N ASP A 106 27.82 6.23 3.52
CA ASP A 106 26.73 5.76 4.39
C ASP A 106 25.41 6.50 4.13
N GLY A 107 25.47 7.82 3.91
CA GLY A 107 24.31 8.63 3.55
C GLY A 107 23.72 8.23 2.19
N ARG A 108 24.58 7.84 1.23
CA ARG A 108 24.12 7.33 -0.08
C ARG A 108 23.36 6.04 0.08
N LEU A 109 23.91 5.07 0.82
CA LEU A 109 23.29 3.75 0.96
C LEU A 109 21.91 3.86 1.62
N ALA A 110 21.82 4.60 2.73
CA ALA A 110 20.54 4.83 3.42
C ALA A 110 19.51 5.54 2.52
N GLY A 111 19.95 6.53 1.74
CA GLY A 111 19.11 7.26 0.79
C GLY A 111 18.62 6.40 -0.38
N VAL A 112 19.48 5.55 -0.94
CA VAL A 112 19.11 4.59 -2.00
C VAL A 112 18.11 3.57 -1.47
N VAL A 113 18.40 2.92 -0.33
CA VAL A 113 17.51 1.90 0.25
C VAL A 113 16.14 2.51 0.56
N SER A 114 16.10 3.66 1.24
CA SER A 114 14.84 4.36 1.53
C SER A 114 14.11 4.77 0.25
N GLY A 115 14.82 5.24 -0.78
CA GLY A 115 14.24 5.66 -2.05
C GLY A 115 13.63 4.48 -2.80
N ILE A 116 14.38 3.40 -2.96
CA ILE A 116 13.94 2.21 -3.71
C ILE A 116 12.78 1.51 -3.00
N THR A 117 12.83 1.37 -1.68
CA THR A 117 11.69 0.82 -0.91
C THR A 117 10.43 1.68 -1.08
N GLY A 118 10.57 3.00 -0.99
CA GLY A 118 9.45 3.92 -1.20
C GLY A 118 8.89 3.83 -2.63
N LEU A 119 9.78 3.68 -3.62
CA LEU A 119 9.42 3.57 -5.02
C LEU A 119 8.66 2.27 -5.31
N ALA A 120 9.16 1.16 -4.79
CA ALA A 120 8.49 -0.14 -4.92
C ALA A 120 7.09 -0.10 -4.28
N ILE A 121 6.95 0.52 -3.10
CA ILE A 121 5.64 0.66 -2.46
C ILE A 121 4.73 1.55 -3.30
N VAL A 122 5.17 2.75 -3.68
CA VAL A 122 4.30 3.74 -4.34
C VAL A 122 3.81 3.26 -5.72
N ALA A 123 4.68 2.62 -6.51
CA ALA A 123 4.33 2.11 -7.82
C ALA A 123 3.28 0.99 -7.74
N GLN A 124 3.34 0.16 -6.69
CA GLN A 124 2.37 -0.90 -6.46
C GLN A 124 0.97 -0.37 -6.09
N GLY A 125 0.87 0.92 -5.74
CA GLY A 125 -0.43 1.56 -5.50
C GLY A 125 -1.35 1.56 -6.71
N SER A 126 -0.82 1.38 -7.93
CA SER A 126 -1.63 1.28 -9.14
C SER A 126 -2.52 0.02 -9.15
N GLY A 127 -2.26 -0.96 -8.27
CA GLY A 127 -3.13 -2.13 -8.08
C GLY A 127 -4.58 -1.78 -7.73
N TRP A 128 -4.82 -0.68 -7.00
CA TRP A 128 -6.19 -0.19 -6.76
C TRP A 128 -6.85 0.33 -8.03
N ALA A 129 -6.10 1.01 -8.89
CA ALA A 129 -6.61 1.46 -10.19
C ALA A 129 -6.92 0.25 -11.08
N ALA A 130 -6.03 -0.73 -11.12
CA ALA A 130 -6.22 -1.97 -11.89
C ALA A 130 -7.45 -2.76 -11.43
N MET A 131 -7.71 -2.84 -10.11
CA MET A 131 -8.93 -3.46 -9.59
C MET A 131 -10.19 -2.68 -9.96
N GLY A 132 -10.13 -1.35 -10.02
CA GLY A 132 -11.26 -0.51 -10.44
C GLY A 132 -11.64 -0.66 -11.91
N LEU A 133 -10.76 -1.21 -12.74
CA LEU A 133 -11.05 -1.57 -14.13
C LEU A 133 -11.67 -2.97 -14.28
N GLY A 134 -11.61 -3.80 -13.23
CA GLY A 134 -12.11 -5.18 -13.24
C GLY A 134 -13.54 -5.31 -12.70
N GLU A 135 -14.23 -6.38 -13.09
CA GLU A 135 -15.52 -6.74 -12.49
C GLU A 135 -15.34 -7.14 -11.01
N GLY A 136 -16.33 -6.81 -10.17
CA GLY A 136 -16.29 -7.16 -8.75
C GLY A 136 -15.36 -6.30 -7.88
N ALA A 137 -14.92 -5.13 -8.37
CA ALA A 137 -14.06 -4.18 -7.64
C ALA A 137 -14.57 -3.86 -6.22
N LEU A 138 -15.88 -3.68 -6.05
CA LEU A 138 -16.51 -3.43 -4.75
C LEU A 138 -16.33 -4.60 -3.80
N GLY A 139 -16.60 -5.83 -4.26
CA GLY A 139 -16.46 -7.05 -3.45
C GLY A 139 -15.01 -7.23 -3.00
N ILE A 140 -14.05 -7.20 -3.93
CA ILE A 140 -12.63 -7.36 -3.61
C ILE A 140 -12.18 -6.28 -2.62
N THR A 141 -12.54 -5.01 -2.87
CA THR A 141 -12.19 -3.90 -1.99
C THR A 141 -12.78 -4.09 -0.58
N ALA A 142 -14.07 -4.41 -0.48
CA ALA A 142 -14.73 -4.63 0.81
C ALA A 142 -14.06 -5.74 1.61
N PHE A 143 -13.71 -6.84 0.97
CA PHE A 143 -13.08 -7.99 1.62
C PHE A 143 -11.68 -7.65 2.13
N THR A 144 -10.86 -6.98 1.31
CA THR A 144 -9.55 -6.50 1.71
C THR A 144 -9.63 -5.56 2.91
N LEU A 145 -10.61 -4.66 2.91
CA LEU A 145 -10.81 -3.71 4.01
C LEU A 145 -11.28 -4.40 5.29
N ILE A 146 -12.21 -5.36 5.20
CA ILE A 146 -12.65 -6.17 6.36
C ILE A 146 -11.47 -6.91 6.98
N ALA A 147 -10.64 -7.56 6.16
CA ALA A 147 -9.46 -8.26 6.63
C ALA A 147 -8.43 -7.31 7.28
N LEU A 148 -8.20 -6.13 6.69
CA LEU A 148 -7.32 -5.11 7.26
C LEU A 148 -7.83 -4.58 8.61
N VAL A 149 -9.14 -4.36 8.75
CA VAL A 149 -9.75 -3.95 10.03
C VAL A 149 -9.57 -5.04 11.08
N GLY A 150 -9.81 -6.30 10.70
CA GLY A 150 -9.60 -7.46 11.54
C GLY A 150 -8.17 -7.59 12.06
N ALA A 151 -7.20 -7.59 11.14
CA ALA A 151 -5.78 -7.62 11.49
C ALA A 151 -5.36 -6.36 12.29
N GLY A 152 -5.91 -5.20 11.93
CA GLY A 152 -5.71 -3.93 12.61
C GLY A 152 -6.14 -3.97 14.07
N ALA A 153 -7.31 -4.55 14.37
CA ALA A 153 -7.82 -4.72 15.72
C ALA A 153 -6.82 -5.48 16.61
N ILE A 154 -6.22 -6.53 16.07
CA ILE A 154 -5.20 -7.33 16.77
C ILE A 154 -3.90 -6.54 16.93
N ALA A 155 -3.49 -5.79 15.92
CA ALA A 155 -2.30 -4.96 15.99
C ALA A 155 -2.38 -3.84 17.05
N ILE A 156 -3.58 -3.36 17.40
CA ILE A 156 -3.76 -2.36 18.48
C ILE A 156 -3.54 -2.98 19.86
N THR A 157 -3.80 -4.28 20.02
CA THR A 157 -3.75 -4.93 21.33
C THR A 157 -2.36 -4.81 21.98
N ARG A 158 -2.33 -4.89 23.31
CA ARG A 158 -1.08 -4.84 24.10
C ARG A 158 -0.33 -6.17 24.13
N LEU A 159 -0.66 -7.09 23.22
CA LEU A 159 -0.03 -8.40 23.16
C LEU A 159 1.45 -8.29 22.72
N PRO A 160 2.30 -9.24 23.15
CA PRO A 160 3.67 -9.38 22.65
C PRO A 160 3.72 -9.47 21.12
N ASP A 161 4.81 -8.95 20.54
CA ASP A 161 4.99 -8.89 19.09
C ASP A 161 4.97 -10.29 18.44
N ARG A 162 5.56 -11.28 19.12
CA ARG A 162 5.56 -12.68 18.65
C ARG A 162 4.16 -13.24 18.47
N ILE A 163 3.24 -12.90 19.39
CA ILE A 163 1.85 -13.35 19.35
C ILE A 163 1.08 -12.58 18.27
N THR A 164 1.29 -11.27 18.20
CA THR A 164 0.60 -10.39 17.25
C THR A 164 0.96 -10.73 15.80
N PHE A 165 2.21 -11.08 15.53
CA PHE A 165 2.69 -11.47 14.20
C PHE A 165 2.00 -12.74 13.68
N VAL A 166 1.62 -13.67 14.56
CA VAL A 166 0.90 -14.89 14.19
C VAL A 166 -0.62 -14.66 14.16
N LEU A 167 -1.16 -13.94 15.14
CA LEU A 167 -2.60 -13.70 15.24
C LEU A 167 -3.13 -12.76 14.14
N ALA A 168 -2.37 -11.76 13.71
CA ALA A 168 -2.84 -10.81 12.70
C ALA A 168 -3.14 -11.48 11.35
N PRO A 169 -2.27 -12.34 10.77
CA PRO A 169 -2.59 -13.16 9.59
C PRO A 169 -3.75 -14.12 9.80
N LEU A 170 -3.82 -14.80 10.96
CA LEU A 170 -4.90 -15.76 11.23
C LEU A 170 -6.26 -15.07 11.26
N ILE A 171 -6.34 -13.92 11.93
CA ILE A 171 -7.60 -13.18 12.08
C ILE A 171 -7.94 -12.41 10.80
N GLY A 172 -6.95 -11.86 10.11
CA GLY A 172 -7.13 -11.29 8.78
C GLY A 172 -7.65 -12.33 7.79
N GLY A 173 -7.05 -13.53 7.77
CA GLY A 173 -7.47 -14.66 6.93
C GLY A 173 -8.87 -15.17 7.27
N ALA A 174 -9.17 -15.36 8.57
CA ALA A 174 -10.48 -15.82 9.01
C ALA A 174 -11.59 -14.80 8.69
N LEU A 175 -11.33 -13.50 8.87
CA LEU A 175 -12.30 -12.45 8.54
C LEU A 175 -12.42 -12.23 7.03
N GLY A 176 -11.32 -12.38 6.27
CA GLY A 176 -11.36 -12.41 4.81
C GLY A 176 -12.23 -13.58 4.31
N ALA A 177 -11.98 -14.80 4.79
CA ALA A 177 -12.80 -15.96 4.45
C ALA A 177 -14.26 -15.79 4.89
N ALA A 178 -14.52 -15.28 6.09
CA ALA A 178 -15.88 -15.00 6.56
C ALA A 178 -16.58 -13.93 5.71
N ALA A 179 -15.85 -12.97 5.16
CA ALA A 179 -16.39 -11.98 4.23
C ALA A 179 -16.94 -12.63 2.95
N SER A 180 -16.53 -13.84 2.56
CA SER A 180 -17.11 -14.55 1.42
C SER A 180 -18.56 -14.99 1.63
N ALA A 181 -19.11 -14.84 2.83
CA ALA A 181 -20.55 -14.95 3.07
C ALA A 181 -21.33 -13.75 2.51
N LEU A 182 -20.67 -12.61 2.26
CA LEU A 182 -21.22 -11.49 1.51
C LEU A 182 -21.24 -11.93 0.04
N THR A 183 -22.42 -12.25 -0.47
CA THR A 183 -22.69 -12.91 -1.77
C THR A 183 -22.18 -12.17 -3.02
N PHE A 184 -21.47 -11.05 -2.85
CA PHE A 184 -20.85 -10.25 -3.89
C PHE A 184 -19.33 -10.24 -3.69
N GLY A 185 -18.58 -11.11 -4.37
CA GLY A 185 -17.13 -11.06 -4.23
C GLY A 185 -16.36 -12.32 -4.59
N PRO A 186 -15.06 -12.34 -4.24
CA PRO A 186 -14.18 -13.46 -4.51
C PRO A 186 -14.59 -14.71 -3.73
N THR A 187 -14.14 -15.87 -4.23
CA THR A 187 -14.34 -17.16 -3.56
C THR A 187 -13.67 -17.19 -2.19
N TRP A 188 -14.12 -18.10 -1.31
CA TRP A 188 -13.62 -18.20 0.07
C TRP A 188 -12.09 -18.35 0.16
N TYR A 189 -11.47 -19.07 -0.78
CA TYR A 189 -10.02 -19.31 -0.78
C TYR A 189 -9.23 -18.08 -1.26
N GLN A 190 -9.74 -17.35 -2.26
CA GLN A 190 -9.18 -16.05 -2.69
C GLN A 190 -9.28 -15.03 -1.54
N ALA A 191 -10.44 -14.97 -0.88
CA ALA A 191 -10.69 -14.08 0.25
C ALA A 191 -9.80 -14.41 1.47
N LEU A 192 -9.57 -15.70 1.73
CA LEU A 192 -8.62 -16.17 2.75
C LEU A 192 -7.20 -15.71 2.43
N ALA A 193 -6.74 -15.89 1.18
CA ALA A 193 -5.39 -15.50 0.77
C ALA A 193 -5.16 -13.99 0.90
N ILE A 194 -6.11 -13.17 0.44
CA ILE A 194 -6.10 -11.71 0.65
C ILE A 194 -6.02 -11.39 2.14
N GLY A 195 -6.83 -12.06 2.96
CA GLY A 195 -6.89 -11.79 4.39
C GLY A 195 -5.60 -12.16 5.15
N VAL A 196 -4.99 -13.29 4.82
CA VAL A 196 -3.71 -13.72 5.42
C VAL A 196 -2.61 -12.74 5.08
N LEU A 197 -2.49 -12.36 3.81
CA LEU A 197 -1.49 -11.41 3.36
C LEU A 197 -1.73 -10.00 3.95
N ALA A 198 -2.99 -9.57 4.09
CA ALA A 198 -3.34 -8.32 4.77
C ALA A 198 -2.88 -8.34 6.23
N GLY A 199 -3.09 -9.46 6.93
CA GLY A 199 -2.63 -9.63 8.30
C GLY A 199 -1.11 -9.67 8.44
N LEU A 200 -0.40 -10.26 7.48
CA LEU A 200 1.06 -10.22 7.43
C LEU A 200 1.59 -8.79 7.23
N LEU A 201 0.97 -8.02 6.34
CA LEU A 201 1.30 -6.60 6.15
C LEU A 201 1.08 -5.80 7.43
N VAL A 202 -0.07 -5.96 8.08
CA VAL A 202 -0.38 -5.25 9.33
C VAL A 202 0.58 -5.66 10.45
N GLY A 203 0.89 -6.95 10.58
CA GLY A 203 1.82 -7.48 11.59
C GLY A 203 3.24 -6.96 11.40
N SER A 204 3.76 -7.01 10.17
CA SER A 204 5.11 -6.50 9.83
C SER A 204 5.20 -4.98 10.01
N LEU A 205 4.16 -4.23 9.65
CA LEU A 205 4.13 -2.79 9.83
C LEU A 205 3.97 -2.36 11.28
N ARG A 206 3.30 -3.16 12.12
CA ARG A 206 3.34 -2.98 13.58
C ARG A 206 4.75 -3.17 14.13
N ALA A 207 5.47 -4.19 13.67
CA ALA A 207 6.86 -4.43 14.10
C ALA A 207 7.77 -3.26 13.69
N LEU A 208 7.64 -2.78 12.44
CA LEU A 208 8.29 -1.55 11.99
C LEU A 208 7.89 -0.35 12.86
N ALA A 209 6.63 -0.31 13.30
CA ALA A 209 6.12 0.78 14.09
C ALA A 209 6.65 0.85 15.51
N LEU A 210 6.97 -0.31 16.08
CA LEU A 210 7.57 -0.41 17.41
C LEU A 210 9.08 -0.19 17.37
N SER A 211 9.76 -0.55 16.28
CA SER A 211 11.19 -0.30 16.12
C SER A 211 11.53 1.16 15.79
N THR A 212 10.60 1.91 15.18
CA THR A 212 10.88 3.24 14.64
C THR A 212 10.33 4.37 15.53
N ARG A 213 11.22 5.20 16.12
CA ARG A 213 10.81 6.40 16.91
C ARG A 213 10.11 7.48 16.06
N SER A 214 10.25 7.43 14.74
CA SER A 214 9.72 8.42 13.77
C SER A 214 8.19 8.49 13.74
N ILE A 215 7.48 7.45 14.19
CA ILE A 215 6.01 7.37 14.02
C ILE A 215 5.27 8.20 15.07
N ARG A 216 6.01 8.86 15.97
CA ARG A 216 5.46 9.87 16.87
C ARG A 216 5.02 11.14 16.13
N THR A 217 5.47 11.34 14.88
CA THR A 217 5.07 12.46 14.04
C THR A 217 3.87 12.11 13.16
N LEU A 218 3.09 13.13 12.80
CA LEU A 218 1.94 12.98 11.90
C LEU A 218 2.35 12.44 10.52
N SER A 219 3.54 12.80 10.04
CA SER A 219 4.08 12.27 8.78
C SER A 219 4.33 10.76 8.85
N GLY A 220 4.89 10.23 9.94
CA GLY A 220 5.09 8.78 10.09
C GLY A 220 3.79 7.99 10.18
N VAL A 221 2.76 8.58 10.81
CA VAL A 221 1.41 7.99 10.87
C VAL A 221 0.79 7.89 9.48
N LEU A 222 0.83 8.97 8.71
CA LEU A 222 0.26 9.02 7.37
C LEU A 222 1.02 8.09 6.41
N ALA A 223 2.35 8.07 6.44
CA ALA A 223 3.17 7.21 5.59
C ALA A 223 2.88 5.73 5.81
N LEU A 224 2.71 5.31 7.07
CA LEU A 224 2.34 3.92 7.37
C LEU A 224 0.91 3.60 6.93
N ALA A 225 -0.06 4.46 7.23
CA ALA A 225 -1.45 4.21 6.88
C ALA A 225 -1.64 4.14 5.35
N SER A 226 -1.06 5.07 4.60
CA SER A 226 -1.12 5.04 3.13
C SER A 226 -0.33 3.87 2.56
N GLY A 227 0.85 3.56 3.12
CA GLY A 227 1.66 2.41 2.70
C GLY A 227 0.93 1.06 2.86
N ILE A 228 0.23 0.85 3.98
CA ILE A 228 -0.60 -0.34 4.21
C ILE A 228 -1.64 -0.48 3.09
N LEU A 229 -2.38 0.61 2.83
CA LEU A 229 -3.46 0.59 1.87
C LEU A 229 -2.94 0.37 0.45
N ILE A 230 -1.90 1.09 0.04
CA ILE A 230 -1.23 0.95 -1.26
C ILE A 230 -0.83 -0.51 -1.51
N LEU A 231 -0.09 -1.10 -0.56
CA LEU A 231 0.33 -2.50 -0.66
C LEU A 231 -0.85 -3.47 -0.65
N ALA A 232 -1.92 -3.13 0.08
CA ALA A 232 -3.10 -3.95 0.11
C ALA A 232 -3.86 -4.01 -1.21
N GLY A 233 -3.85 -2.92 -1.98
CA GLY A 233 -4.40 -2.91 -3.32
C GLY A 233 -3.62 -3.81 -4.27
N ALA A 234 -2.29 -3.68 -4.25
CA ALA A 234 -1.39 -4.50 -5.05
C ALA A 234 -1.58 -5.99 -4.76
N MET A 235 -1.50 -6.37 -3.48
CA MET A 235 -1.73 -7.73 -3.00
C MET A 235 -3.06 -8.28 -3.51
N SER A 236 -4.14 -7.53 -3.34
CA SER A 236 -5.49 -7.99 -3.69
C SER A 236 -5.60 -8.24 -5.18
N TRP A 237 -5.03 -7.34 -5.99
CA TRP A 237 -4.96 -7.51 -7.43
C TRP A 237 -4.14 -8.75 -7.84
N TYR A 238 -2.94 -8.95 -7.26
CA TYR A 238 -2.10 -10.11 -7.59
C TYR A 238 -2.75 -11.43 -7.18
N VAL A 239 -3.42 -11.48 -6.03
CA VAL A 239 -4.16 -12.68 -5.60
C VAL A 239 -5.27 -13.00 -6.59
N MET A 240 -6.03 -11.99 -7.01
CA MET A 240 -7.08 -12.20 -8.01
C MET A 240 -6.52 -12.64 -9.35
N ALA A 241 -5.41 -12.05 -9.81
CA ALA A 241 -4.78 -12.41 -11.08
C ALA A 241 -4.14 -13.82 -11.09
N LEU A 242 -3.71 -14.32 -9.93
CA LEU A 242 -3.07 -15.65 -9.81
C LEU A 242 -4.07 -16.77 -9.55
N LEU A 243 -5.19 -16.47 -8.92
CA LEU A 243 -6.20 -17.46 -8.47
C LEU A 243 -7.51 -17.39 -9.27
N SER A 244 -7.56 -16.60 -10.35
CA SER A 244 -8.63 -16.59 -11.35
C SER A 244 -8.37 -17.61 -12.45
#